data_AF-A0A835HT44-F1
#
_entry.id   AF-A0A835HT44-F1
#
_cell.length_a   1.000
_cell.length_b   1.000
_cell.length_c   1.000
_cell.angle_alpha   90.00
_cell.angle_beta   90.00
_cell.angle_gamma   90.00
#
_symmetry.space_group_name_H-M   'P 1'
#
loop_
_entity.id
_entity.type
_entity.pdbx_description
1 polymer ?
#
loop_
_entity_poly.entity_id
_entity_poly.type
_entity_poly.pdbx_seq_one_letter_code
_entity_poly.pdbx_strand_id
1 'polypeptide(L)'
;MYSLPAYAFIAQDFTTQVALYTHHQYIAGFIMIGAFAHGAIFFIRDYNPEQNEDNVLPRILDHKEAIASHLSWASLFLGFHTLGLYVHNDVMLAFGTPEKQILIEPIFAQRIQSAHGKTSYGFDVLLSSTNGPTFNAGRSIWLPGWLNAINENSNSLFLTIGPDDFLVHHAIALGLHTTTLILVKGALDAHGYKLKPDKKDFGYSFPCDGPRRGGTCDISAWDAFYLAVFLDVKYHWMGYFLLVLETHHIMAE
;
A
#
# COMPACT_ATOMS: atom_id res chain seq x y z
N MET A 1 -1.15 -12.45 -10.83
CA MET A 1 -2.19 -13.03 -11.71
C MET A 1 -2.34 -12.21 -12.98
N TYR A 2 -2.55 -10.89 -12.88
CA TYR A 2 -2.69 -10.04 -14.06
C TYR A 2 -1.40 -9.93 -14.90
N SER A 3 -0.22 -9.77 -14.28
CA SER A 3 1.07 -9.57 -14.98
C SER A 3 1.72 -10.85 -15.52
N LEU A 4 1.36 -12.01 -14.97
CA LEU A 4 1.78 -13.33 -15.43
C LEU A 4 0.53 -14.24 -15.45
N PRO A 5 -0.28 -14.15 -16.53
CA PRO A 5 -1.50 -14.94 -16.66
C PRO A 5 -1.21 -16.44 -16.68
N ALA A 6 -1.76 -17.19 -15.73
CA ALA A 6 -1.51 -18.63 -15.58
C ALA A 6 -2.51 -19.51 -16.36
N TYR A 7 -3.62 -18.94 -16.83
CA TYR A 7 -4.69 -19.65 -17.51
C TYR A 7 -4.72 -19.28 -19.00
N ALA A 8 -5.02 -20.26 -19.86
CA ALA A 8 -5.14 -20.00 -21.29
C ALA A 8 -6.25 -18.98 -21.56
N PHE A 9 -6.01 -18.04 -22.49
CA PHE A 9 -6.95 -17.01 -22.95
C PHE A 9 -7.45 -16.00 -21.90
N ILE A 10 -7.07 -16.13 -20.62
CA ILE A 10 -7.54 -15.22 -19.58
C ILE A 10 -7.03 -13.78 -19.75
N ALA A 11 -5.94 -13.56 -20.48
CA ALA A 11 -5.46 -12.22 -20.81
C ALA A 11 -6.37 -11.48 -21.80
N GLN A 12 -7.23 -12.20 -22.52
CA GLN A 12 -8.19 -11.64 -23.49
C GLN A 12 -9.56 -11.38 -22.85
N ASP A 13 -9.84 -11.98 -21.68
CA ASP A 13 -11.04 -11.72 -20.91
C ASP A 13 -10.76 -10.68 -19.81
N PHE A 14 -10.88 -9.40 -20.21
CA PHE A 14 -10.65 -8.26 -19.34
C PHE A 14 -11.60 -8.23 -18.13
N THR A 15 -12.87 -8.62 -18.31
CA THR A 15 -13.84 -8.63 -17.21
C THR A 15 -13.40 -9.60 -16.13
N THR A 16 -12.98 -10.80 -16.53
CA THR A 16 -12.49 -11.81 -15.59
C THR A 16 -11.17 -11.39 -14.93
N GLN A 17 -10.25 -10.74 -15.65
CA GLN A 17 -9.00 -10.21 -15.07
C GLN A 17 -9.28 -9.18 -13.97
N VAL A 18 -10.08 -8.15 -14.28
CA VAL A 18 -10.45 -7.10 -13.32
C VAL A 18 -11.17 -7.72 -12.13
N ALA A 19 -12.14 -8.60 -12.36
CA ALA A 19 -12.88 -9.25 -11.28
C ALA A 19 -11.95 -10.04 -10.35
N LEU A 20 -11.04 -10.85 -10.90
CA LEU A 20 -10.08 -11.62 -10.11
C LEU A 20 -9.13 -10.74 -9.33
N TYR A 21 -8.59 -9.69 -9.95
CA TYR A 21 -7.69 -8.77 -9.27
C TYR A 21 -8.40 -8.07 -8.12
N THR A 22 -9.53 -7.40 -8.39
CA THR A 22 -10.30 -6.69 -7.37
C THR A 22 -10.74 -7.62 -6.25
N HIS A 23 -11.24 -8.82 -6.58
CA HIS A 23 -11.64 -9.81 -5.59
C HIS A 23 -10.50 -10.18 -4.62
N HIS A 24 -9.32 -10.51 -5.14
CA HIS A 24 -8.18 -10.91 -4.30
C HIS A 24 -7.62 -9.73 -3.50
N GLN A 25 -7.63 -8.51 -4.06
CA GLN A 25 -7.20 -7.33 -3.31
C GLN A 25 -8.15 -7.03 -2.14
N TYR A 26 -9.47 -7.15 -2.32
CA TYR A 26 -10.43 -6.97 -1.22
C TYR A 26 -10.23 -8.03 -0.13
N ILE A 27 -10.07 -9.29 -0.50
CA ILE A 27 -9.77 -10.37 0.47
C ILE A 27 -8.48 -10.07 1.22
N ALA A 28 -7.43 -9.63 0.53
CA ALA A 28 -6.17 -9.26 1.16
C ALA A 28 -6.35 -8.13 2.18
N GLY A 29 -7.10 -7.07 1.85
CA GLY A 29 -7.44 -5.98 2.77
C GLY A 29 -8.15 -6.46 4.03
N PHE A 30 -9.20 -7.27 3.88
CA PHE A 30 -9.93 -7.85 5.01
C PHE A 30 -9.06 -8.76 5.89
N ILE A 31 -8.21 -9.61 5.29
CA ILE A 31 -7.27 -10.46 6.03
C ILE A 31 -6.26 -9.60 6.80
N MET A 32 -5.71 -8.57 6.16
CA MET A 32 -4.73 -7.67 6.78
C MET A 32 -5.32 -6.94 7.99
N ILE A 33 -6.49 -6.32 7.85
CA ILE A 33 -7.17 -5.66 8.97
C ILE A 33 -7.51 -6.68 10.08
N GLY A 34 -7.99 -7.86 9.69
CA GLY A 34 -8.29 -8.96 10.61
C GLY A 34 -7.06 -9.37 11.43
N ALA A 35 -5.88 -9.45 10.82
CA ALA A 35 -4.64 -9.76 11.52
C ALA A 35 -4.33 -8.75 12.64
N PHE A 36 -4.47 -7.45 12.38
CA PHE A 36 -4.27 -6.42 13.40
C PHE A 36 -5.37 -6.41 14.47
N ALA A 37 -6.62 -6.66 14.10
CA ALA A 37 -7.72 -6.80 15.04
C ALA A 37 -7.45 -7.94 16.03
N HIS A 38 -7.04 -9.11 15.53
CA HIS A 38 -6.66 -10.24 16.36
C HIS A 38 -5.39 -9.97 17.17
N GLY A 39 -4.44 -9.18 16.66
CA GLY A 39 -3.28 -8.70 17.43
C GLY A 39 -3.70 -7.83 18.62
N ALA A 40 -4.65 -6.92 18.43
CA ALA A 40 -5.19 -6.10 19.53
C ALA A 40 -5.97 -6.95 20.56
N ILE A 41 -6.72 -7.96 20.10
CA ILE A 41 -7.39 -8.94 20.98
C ILE A 41 -6.37 -9.71 21.81
N PHE A 42 -5.28 -10.18 21.18
CA PHE A 42 -4.17 -10.86 21.86
C PHE A 42 -3.58 -9.97 22.96
N PHE A 43 -3.30 -8.69 22.68
CA PHE A 43 -2.83 -7.77 23.71
C PHE A 43 -3.81 -7.68 24.88
N ILE A 44 -5.10 -7.53 24.64
CA ILE A 44 -6.07 -7.38 25.74
C ILE A 44 -6.23 -8.66 26.57
N ARG A 45 -6.31 -9.82 25.92
CA ARG A 45 -6.75 -11.07 26.56
C ARG A 45 -5.62 -11.99 26.98
N ASP A 46 -4.57 -12.08 26.17
CA ASP A 46 -3.62 -13.17 26.23
C ASP A 46 -2.19 -12.69 26.56
N TYR A 47 -1.88 -11.40 26.36
CA TYR A 47 -0.57 -10.86 26.67
C TYR A 47 -0.31 -10.85 28.17
N ASN A 48 0.74 -11.57 28.58
CA ASN A 48 1.26 -11.58 29.95
C ASN A 48 2.63 -10.86 30.01
N PRO A 49 2.72 -9.70 30.69
CA PRO A 49 3.98 -8.96 30.84
C PRO A 49 5.10 -9.78 31.51
N GLU A 50 4.78 -10.61 32.51
CA GLU A 50 5.78 -11.39 33.26
C GLU A 50 6.44 -12.46 32.39
N GLN A 51 5.66 -13.11 31.52
CA GLN A 51 6.18 -14.13 30.60
C GLN A 51 6.95 -13.53 29.42
N ASN A 52 6.74 -12.25 29.15
CA ASN A 52 7.36 -11.55 28.03
C ASN A 52 8.48 -10.60 28.45
N GLU A 53 8.90 -10.66 29.73
CA GLU A 53 9.94 -9.80 30.28
C GLU A 53 11.22 -9.84 29.43
N ASP A 54 11.84 -8.68 29.25
CA ASP A 54 13.08 -8.45 28.49
C ASP A 54 13.12 -8.86 27.01
N ASN A 55 12.00 -9.32 26.44
CA ASN A 55 11.93 -9.69 25.03
C ASN A 55 11.59 -8.47 24.13
N VAL A 56 11.40 -8.70 22.82
CA VAL A 56 11.15 -7.61 21.84
C VAL A 56 9.77 -6.95 21.99
N LEU A 57 8.78 -7.67 22.52
CA LEU A 57 7.39 -7.24 22.62
C LEU A 57 7.16 -6.13 23.67
N PRO A 58 7.60 -6.25 24.95
CA PRO A 58 7.46 -5.15 25.90
C PRO A 58 8.31 -3.96 25.47
N ARG A 59 9.48 -4.20 24.86
CA ARG A 59 10.30 -3.11 24.30
C ARG A 59 9.49 -2.27 23.32
N ILE A 60 8.77 -2.89 22.38
CA ILE A 60 7.86 -2.19 21.44
C ILE A 60 6.79 -1.36 22.19
N LEU A 61 6.18 -1.94 23.23
CA LEU A 61 5.17 -1.24 24.04
C LEU A 61 5.76 -0.01 24.77
N ASP A 62 7.00 -0.10 25.24
CA ASP A 62 7.68 0.99 25.97
C ASP A 62 7.92 2.22 25.10
N HIS A 63 8.12 2.03 23.78
CA HIS A 63 8.30 3.13 22.81
C HIS A 63 7.14 3.28 21.82
N LYS A 64 5.94 2.82 22.17
CA LYS A 64 4.75 2.88 21.29
C LYS A 64 4.42 4.27 20.79
N GLU A 65 4.67 5.31 21.60
CA GLU A 65 4.43 6.71 21.24
C GLU A 65 5.37 7.17 20.12
N ALA A 66 6.62 6.68 20.12
CA ALA A 66 7.57 6.96 19.06
C ALA A 66 7.12 6.30 17.74
N ILE A 67 6.63 5.06 17.78
CA ILE A 67 6.09 4.37 16.60
C ILE A 67 4.89 5.12 16.03
N ALA A 68 3.89 5.43 16.87
CA ALA A 68 2.68 6.13 16.44
C ALA A 68 2.96 7.53 15.89
N SER A 69 3.88 8.28 16.50
CA SER A 69 4.27 9.62 16.04
C SER A 69 5.00 9.60 14.69
N HIS A 70 5.88 8.63 14.43
CA HIS A 70 6.54 8.50 13.14
C HIS A 70 5.57 8.07 12.03
N LEU A 71 4.65 7.14 12.32
CA LEU A 71 3.58 6.76 11.38
C LEU A 71 2.64 7.93 11.09
N SER A 72 2.34 8.76 12.09
CA SER A 72 1.57 10.00 11.93
C SER A 72 2.31 11.00 11.05
N TRP A 73 3.60 11.23 11.31
CA TRP A 73 4.43 12.10 10.47
C TRP A 73 4.47 11.62 9.02
N ALA A 74 4.71 10.33 8.78
CA ALA A 74 4.74 9.76 7.43
C ALA A 74 3.39 9.93 6.71
N SER A 75 2.27 9.68 7.40
CA SER A 75 0.92 9.84 6.84
C SER A 75 0.63 11.30 6.49
N LEU A 76 0.99 12.25 7.37
CA LEU A 76 0.83 13.68 7.11
C LEU A 76 1.73 14.15 5.96
N PHE A 77 2.99 13.73 5.96
CA PHE A 77 3.96 14.04 4.91
C PHE A 77 3.43 13.57 3.55
N LEU A 78 3.06 12.29 3.42
CA LEU A 78 2.49 11.76 2.19
C LEU A 78 1.20 12.47 1.80
N GLY A 79 0.32 12.76 2.77
CA GLY A 79 -0.96 13.44 2.55
C GLY A 79 -0.79 14.83 1.96
N PHE A 80 0.03 15.67 2.59
CA PHE A 80 0.26 17.03 2.13
C PHE A 80 0.91 17.09 0.75
N HIS A 81 1.93 16.28 0.49
CA HIS A 81 2.65 16.35 -0.78
C HIS A 81 1.87 15.70 -1.92
N THR A 82 1.23 14.55 -1.70
CA THR A 82 0.47 13.87 -2.76
C THR A 82 -0.75 14.69 -3.16
N LEU A 83 -1.58 15.10 -2.19
CA LEU A 83 -2.74 15.94 -2.48
C LEU A 83 -2.34 17.31 -3.02
N GLY A 84 -1.26 17.90 -2.49
CA GLY A 84 -0.73 19.17 -2.95
C GLY A 84 -0.32 19.13 -4.42
N LEU A 85 0.32 18.06 -4.87
CA LEU A 85 0.68 17.87 -6.28
C LEU A 85 -0.55 17.66 -7.17
N TYR A 86 -1.52 16.85 -6.76
CA TYR A 86 -2.78 16.69 -7.49
C TYR A 86 -3.48 18.03 -7.69
N VAL A 87 -3.69 18.79 -6.60
CA VAL A 87 -4.36 20.10 -6.65
C VAL A 87 -3.56 21.10 -7.48
N HIS A 88 -2.23 21.12 -7.34
CA HIS A 88 -1.37 21.98 -8.18
C HIS A 88 -1.56 21.67 -9.67
N ASN A 89 -1.51 20.39 -10.05
CA ASN A 89 -1.63 19.96 -11.44
C ASN A 89 -3.02 20.27 -12.02
N ASP A 90 -4.08 20.06 -11.24
CA ASP A 90 -5.45 20.41 -11.62
C ASP A 90 -5.60 21.93 -11.84
N VAL A 91 -5.02 22.76 -10.96
CA VAL A 91 -5.09 24.23 -11.10
C VAL A 91 -4.30 24.70 -12.34
N MET A 92 -3.11 24.14 -12.59
CA MET A 92 -2.33 24.49 -13.79
C MET A 92 -3.06 24.09 -15.07
N LEU A 93 -3.74 22.93 -15.07
CA LEU A 93 -4.57 22.48 -16.19
C LEU A 93 -5.79 23.39 -16.40
N ALA A 94 -6.49 23.74 -15.32
CA ALA A 94 -7.64 24.63 -15.36
C ALA A 94 -7.30 26.04 -15.88
N PHE A 95 -6.07 26.50 -15.64
CA PHE A 95 -5.55 27.75 -16.19
C PHE A 95 -5.01 27.65 -17.63
N GLY A 96 -5.08 26.48 -18.26
CA GLY A 96 -4.61 26.28 -19.62
C GLY A 96 -3.10 26.31 -19.78
N THR A 97 -2.35 26.10 -18.68
CA THR A 97 -0.87 26.06 -18.67
C THR A 97 -0.38 24.68 -18.23
N PRO A 98 -0.65 23.60 -19.01
CA PRO A 98 -0.25 22.24 -18.64
C PRO A 98 1.26 22.07 -18.50
N GLU A 99 2.06 22.89 -19.18
CA GLU A 99 3.53 22.88 -19.08
C GLU A 99 4.07 23.25 -17.69
N LYS A 100 3.23 23.83 -16.83
CA LYS A 100 3.57 24.20 -15.44
C LYS A 100 3.20 23.12 -14.42
N GLN A 101 2.65 21.99 -14.88
CA GLN A 101 2.43 20.83 -14.02
C GLN A 101 3.77 20.30 -13.50
N ILE A 102 3.73 19.73 -12.30
CA ILE A 102 4.87 19.04 -11.71
C ILE A 102 4.68 17.56 -11.98
N LEU A 103 5.42 17.07 -12.98
CA LEU A 103 5.42 15.68 -13.40
C LEU A 103 6.74 15.04 -12.97
N ILE A 104 6.68 14.10 -12.02
CA ILE A 104 7.84 13.44 -11.45
C ILE A 104 7.94 12.03 -12.01
N GLU A 105 9.04 11.73 -12.70
CA GLU A 105 9.30 10.39 -13.24
C GLU A 105 9.60 9.38 -12.11
N PRO A 106 9.00 8.17 -12.11
CA PRO A 106 9.28 7.12 -11.14
C PRO A 106 10.58 6.39 -11.47
N ILE A 107 11.72 7.10 -11.44
CA ILE A 107 13.03 6.61 -11.88
C ILE A 107 13.47 5.32 -11.18
N PHE A 108 13.09 5.14 -9.91
CA PHE A 108 13.46 3.94 -9.15
C PHE A 108 12.70 2.71 -9.66
N ALA A 109 11.41 2.86 -9.97
CA ALA A 109 10.63 1.78 -10.53
C ALA A 109 11.03 1.50 -11.98
N GLN A 110 11.31 2.52 -12.80
CA GLN A 110 11.82 2.35 -14.17
C GLN A 110 13.18 1.64 -14.19
N ARG A 111 14.05 1.94 -13.22
CA ARG A 111 15.32 1.23 -13.04
C ARG A 111 15.13 -0.23 -12.65
N ILE A 112 14.11 -0.57 -11.85
CA ILE A 112 13.76 -1.96 -11.54
C ILE A 112 13.26 -2.68 -12.80
N GLN A 113 12.37 -2.06 -13.59
CA GLN A 113 11.92 -2.66 -14.86
C GLN A 113 13.09 -2.92 -15.81
N SER A 114 14.05 -1.98 -15.87
CA SER A 114 15.26 -2.13 -16.70
C SER A 114 16.21 -3.18 -16.17
N ALA A 115 16.39 -3.27 -14.84
CA ALA A 115 17.14 -4.34 -14.20
C ALA A 115 16.56 -5.73 -14.53
N HIS A 116 15.25 -5.82 -14.80
CA HIS A 116 14.58 -7.02 -15.27
C HIS A 116 14.63 -7.24 -16.80
N GLY A 117 15.26 -6.35 -17.56
CA GLY A 117 15.49 -6.52 -19.00
C GLY A 117 14.58 -5.71 -19.91
N LYS A 118 13.79 -4.78 -19.37
CA LYS A 118 13.01 -3.83 -20.18
C LYS A 118 13.92 -2.75 -20.76
N THR A 119 13.96 -2.61 -22.08
CA THR A 119 14.91 -1.71 -22.75
C THR A 119 14.36 -0.32 -23.07
N SER A 120 13.05 -0.10 -22.92
CA SER A 120 12.39 1.14 -23.32
C SER A 120 12.86 2.40 -22.59
N TYR A 121 13.42 2.26 -21.37
CA TYR A 121 13.88 3.38 -20.55
C TYR A 121 15.35 3.77 -20.79
N GLY A 122 16.10 2.98 -21.55
CA GLY A 122 17.51 3.29 -21.88
C GLY A 122 18.50 3.13 -20.72
N PHE A 123 18.11 2.54 -19.59
CA PHE A 123 19.05 2.18 -18.53
C PHE A 123 19.83 0.90 -18.89
N ASP A 124 21.16 0.94 -18.86
CA ASP A 124 22.04 -0.21 -19.06
C ASP A 124 22.42 -0.82 -17.69
N VAL A 125 21.52 -1.65 -17.12
CA VAL A 125 21.64 -2.20 -15.77
C VAL A 125 21.18 -3.66 -15.75
N LEU A 126 22.03 -4.56 -15.24
CA LEU A 126 21.73 -5.99 -15.06
C LEU A 126 21.21 -6.65 -16.35
N LEU A 127 19.94 -7.07 -16.41
CA LEU A 127 19.40 -7.84 -17.53
C LEU A 127 19.11 -7.01 -18.78
N SER A 128 19.03 -5.68 -18.69
CA SER A 128 19.00 -4.84 -19.90
C SER A 128 20.39 -4.74 -20.55
N SER A 129 21.46 -5.07 -19.81
CA SER A 129 22.83 -5.09 -20.31
C SER A 129 23.19 -6.44 -20.90
N THR A 130 23.33 -6.52 -22.21
CA THR A 130 23.63 -7.78 -22.93
C THR A 130 25.02 -8.35 -22.63
N ASN A 131 25.91 -7.54 -22.06
CA ASN A 131 27.28 -7.93 -21.73
C ASN A 131 27.46 -8.30 -20.24
N GLY A 132 26.42 -8.17 -19.42
CA GLY A 132 26.50 -8.42 -17.99
C GLY A 132 26.64 -9.91 -17.62
N PRO A 133 27.27 -10.24 -16.48
CA PRO A 133 27.38 -11.63 -16.01
C PRO A 133 25.99 -12.26 -15.77
N THR A 134 25.04 -11.47 -15.26
CA THR A 134 23.64 -11.90 -15.03
C THR A 134 22.94 -12.29 -16.33
N PHE A 135 23.13 -11.48 -17.39
CA PHE A 135 22.57 -11.77 -18.71
C PHE A 135 23.18 -13.05 -19.29
N ASN A 136 24.52 -13.16 -19.24
CA ASN A 136 25.23 -14.32 -19.79
C ASN A 136 24.87 -15.63 -19.08
N ALA A 137 24.66 -15.61 -17.76
CA ALA A 137 24.27 -16.78 -16.99
C ALA A 137 22.87 -17.31 -17.34
N GLY A 138 21.92 -16.43 -17.67
CA GLY A 138 20.53 -16.80 -17.96
C GLY A 138 20.22 -17.09 -19.44
N ARG A 139 21.14 -16.72 -20.36
CA ARG A 139 20.89 -16.63 -21.81
C ARG A 139 20.40 -17.91 -22.48
N SER A 140 20.71 -19.09 -21.95
CA SER A 140 20.41 -20.37 -22.62
C SER A 140 19.13 -21.07 -22.16
N ILE A 141 18.47 -20.60 -21.09
CA ILE A 141 17.35 -21.33 -20.47
C ILE A 141 16.06 -20.53 -20.55
N TRP A 142 15.87 -19.57 -19.63
CA TRP A 142 14.60 -18.84 -19.48
C TRP A 142 14.68 -17.41 -20.02
N LEU A 143 15.89 -16.84 -20.09
CA LEU A 143 16.09 -15.41 -20.36
C LEU A 143 15.60 -14.98 -21.75
N PRO A 144 15.81 -15.73 -22.86
CA PRO A 144 15.29 -15.31 -24.15
C PRO A 144 13.76 -15.17 -24.19
N GLY A 145 13.04 -16.13 -23.58
CA GLY A 145 11.58 -16.07 -23.49
C GLY A 145 11.10 -14.93 -22.61
N TRP A 146 11.78 -14.70 -21.48
CA TRP A 146 11.52 -13.58 -20.59
C TRP A 146 11.73 -12.22 -21.26
N LEU A 147 12.86 -12.02 -21.94
CA LEU A 147 13.20 -10.77 -22.63
C LEU A 147 12.25 -10.47 -23.78
N ASN A 148 11.76 -11.52 -24.47
CA ASN A 148 10.72 -11.37 -25.46
C ASN A 148 9.42 -10.86 -24.83
N ALA A 149 8.97 -11.50 -23.75
CA ALA A 149 7.72 -11.14 -23.07
C ALA A 149 7.76 -9.73 -22.44
N ILE A 150 8.83 -9.36 -21.73
CA ILE A 150 8.91 -8.08 -21.01
C ILE A 150 9.04 -6.85 -21.94
N ASN A 151 9.49 -7.06 -23.18
CA ASN A 151 9.62 -5.98 -24.17
C ASN A 151 8.47 -5.97 -25.18
N GLU A 152 7.46 -6.84 -25.01
CA GLU A 152 6.26 -6.87 -25.82
C GLU A 152 5.18 -5.97 -25.20
N ASN A 153 4.67 -5.01 -25.98
CA ASN A 153 3.71 -4.02 -25.51
C ASN A 153 2.25 -4.51 -25.51
N SER A 154 1.99 -5.73 -26.02
CA SER A 154 0.65 -6.31 -26.13
C SER A 154 0.20 -7.03 -24.85
N ASN A 155 1.08 -7.17 -23.87
CA ASN A 155 0.81 -7.87 -22.62
C ASN A 155 0.93 -6.92 -21.40
N SER A 156 0.57 -7.43 -20.23
CA SER A 156 0.56 -6.72 -18.95
C SER A 156 1.85 -6.89 -18.12
N LEU A 157 2.89 -7.52 -18.68
CA LEU A 157 4.14 -7.80 -17.97
C LEU A 157 5.00 -6.53 -17.91
N PHE A 158 5.13 -5.96 -16.70
CA PHE A 158 5.86 -4.70 -16.48
C PHE A 158 5.40 -3.59 -17.44
N LEU A 159 4.14 -3.17 -17.32
CA LEU A 159 3.58 -2.02 -18.04
C LEU A 159 4.49 -0.79 -17.93
N THR A 160 4.49 0.04 -18.97
CA THR A 160 5.29 1.27 -18.98
C THR A 160 4.70 2.26 -17.99
N ILE A 161 5.53 2.63 -17.01
CA ILE A 161 5.18 3.60 -15.96
C ILE A 161 5.75 4.99 -16.24
N GLY A 162 4.99 6.01 -15.84
CA GLY A 162 5.32 7.42 -15.96
C GLY A 162 4.88 8.26 -14.75
N PRO A 163 4.73 9.59 -14.91
CA PRO A 163 4.46 10.51 -13.80
C PRO A 163 3.13 10.29 -13.07
N ASP A 164 2.08 9.86 -13.80
CA ASP A 164 0.78 9.59 -13.17
C ASP A 164 0.84 8.36 -12.26
N ASP A 165 1.60 7.34 -12.68
CA ASP A 165 1.89 6.17 -11.85
C ASP A 165 2.66 6.57 -10.58
N PHE A 166 3.56 7.54 -10.66
CA PHE A 166 4.26 8.04 -9.47
C PHE A 166 3.27 8.59 -8.43
N LEU A 167 2.33 9.45 -8.84
CA LEU A 167 1.38 10.09 -7.92
C LEU A 167 0.43 9.08 -7.28
N VAL A 168 -0.13 8.16 -8.06
CA VAL A 168 -1.05 7.15 -7.52
C VAL A 168 -0.36 6.15 -6.60
N HIS A 169 0.90 5.78 -6.85
CA HIS A 169 1.66 4.95 -5.92
C HIS A 169 1.92 5.67 -4.57
N HIS A 170 2.10 6.99 -4.58
CA HIS A 170 2.19 7.78 -3.34
C HIS A 170 0.84 7.90 -2.63
N ALA A 171 -0.27 7.96 -3.36
CA ALA A 171 -1.62 7.89 -2.79
C ALA A 171 -1.90 6.51 -2.15
N ILE A 172 -1.46 5.42 -2.78
CA ILE A 172 -1.50 4.07 -2.20
C ILE A 172 -0.64 4.01 -0.94
N ALA A 173 0.59 4.54 -0.98
CA ALA A 173 1.46 4.60 0.18
C ALA A 173 0.80 5.38 1.34
N LEU A 174 0.15 6.51 1.06
CA LEU A 174 -0.63 7.27 2.05
C LEU A 174 -1.71 6.41 2.70
N GLY A 175 -2.51 5.71 1.89
CA GLY A 175 -3.57 4.83 2.38
C GLY A 175 -3.04 3.71 3.27
N LEU A 176 -1.95 3.05 2.86
CA LEU A 176 -1.29 1.99 3.63
C LEU A 176 -0.73 2.51 4.95
N HIS A 177 -0.03 3.65 4.96
CA HIS A 177 0.55 4.22 6.18
C HIS A 177 -0.54 4.71 7.15
N THR A 178 -1.60 5.33 6.64
CA THR A 178 -2.71 5.83 7.48
C THR A 178 -3.51 4.67 8.08
N THR A 179 -3.79 3.62 7.31
CA THR A 179 -4.48 2.43 7.80
C THR A 179 -3.62 1.69 8.83
N THR A 180 -2.31 1.56 8.56
CA THR A 180 -1.35 0.97 9.51
C THR A 180 -1.26 1.79 10.80
N LEU A 181 -1.21 3.12 10.71
CA LEU A 181 -1.22 4.01 11.87
C LEU A 181 -2.40 3.72 12.79
N ILE A 182 -3.61 3.65 12.23
CA ILE A 182 -4.84 3.45 13.00
C ILE A 182 -4.85 2.07 13.67
N LEU A 183 -4.50 1.03 12.93
CA LEU A 183 -4.47 -0.34 13.43
C LEU A 183 -3.39 -0.56 14.49
N VAL A 184 -2.16 -0.10 14.22
CA VAL A 184 -1.04 -0.21 15.14
C VAL A 184 -1.30 0.59 16.41
N LYS A 185 -1.77 1.85 16.29
CA LYS A 185 -2.13 2.66 17.45
C LYS A 185 -3.25 1.99 18.25
N GLY A 186 -4.29 1.48 17.58
CA GLY A 186 -5.39 0.76 18.21
C GLY A 186 -4.93 -0.44 19.04
N ALA A 187 -3.98 -1.22 18.51
CA ALA A 187 -3.39 -2.38 19.18
C ALA A 187 -2.44 -1.99 20.33
N LEU A 188 -1.53 -1.04 20.13
CA LEU A 188 -0.55 -0.64 21.16
C LEU A 188 -1.19 0.12 22.33
N ASP A 189 -2.32 0.80 22.10
CA ASP A 189 -3.12 1.44 23.15
C ASP A 189 -4.20 0.55 23.74
N ALA A 190 -4.29 -0.72 23.32
CA ALA A 190 -5.36 -1.61 23.74
C ALA A 190 -5.36 -1.89 25.25
N HIS A 191 -4.17 -1.98 25.87
CA HIS A 191 -4.05 -2.14 27.33
C HIS A 191 -4.44 -0.88 28.11
N GLY A 192 -4.11 0.29 27.56
CA GLY A 192 -4.25 1.55 28.25
C GLY A 192 -3.34 2.63 27.68
N TYR A 193 -3.77 3.87 27.86
CA TYR A 193 -3.01 5.06 27.53
C TYR A 193 -3.43 6.20 28.47
N LYS A 194 -2.80 7.38 28.35
CA LYS A 194 -2.94 8.48 29.32
C LYS A 194 -4.40 8.86 29.64
N LEU A 195 -5.30 8.85 28.66
CA LEU A 195 -6.71 9.21 28.88
C LEU A 195 -7.48 8.13 29.64
N LYS A 196 -7.21 6.85 29.34
CA LYS A 196 -7.82 5.67 29.97
C LYS A 196 -6.76 4.59 30.25
N PRO A 197 -6.11 4.63 31.42
CA PRO A 197 -5.03 3.68 31.76
C PRO A 197 -5.51 2.25 31.98
N ASP A 198 -6.75 2.08 32.44
CA ASP A 198 -7.42 0.81 32.77
C ASP A 198 -8.24 0.27 31.59
N LYS A 199 -7.76 0.48 30.36
CA LYS A 199 -8.53 0.10 29.16
C LYS A 199 -8.69 -1.41 29.03
N LYS A 200 -7.67 -2.19 29.39
CA LYS A 200 -7.69 -3.66 29.34
C LYS A 200 -8.88 -4.28 30.10
N ASP A 201 -9.30 -3.65 31.20
CA ASP A 201 -10.31 -4.21 32.11
C ASP A 201 -11.72 -4.22 31.50
N PHE A 202 -11.92 -3.47 30.41
CA PHE A 202 -13.21 -3.32 29.72
C PHE A 202 -13.31 -4.22 28.48
N GLY A 203 -12.22 -4.89 28.09
CA GLY A 203 -12.16 -5.75 26.92
C GLY A 203 -11.97 -5.02 25.60
N TYR A 204 -12.13 -5.75 24.49
CA TYR A 204 -11.83 -5.28 23.13
C TYR A 204 -12.84 -4.28 22.57
N SER A 205 -14.13 -4.51 22.83
CA SER A 205 -15.24 -3.70 22.31
C SER A 205 -16.10 -3.20 23.45
N PHE A 206 -16.19 -1.88 23.58
CA PHE A 206 -17.02 -1.17 24.55
C PHE A 206 -17.29 0.24 24.02
N PRO A 207 -18.44 0.88 24.34
CA PRO A 207 -18.89 2.08 23.65
C PRO A 207 -18.06 3.34 23.96
N CYS A 208 -17.78 3.59 25.23
CA CYS A 208 -16.99 4.73 25.73
C CYS A 208 -16.71 4.58 27.24
N ASP A 209 -15.98 5.52 27.82
CA ASP A 209 -15.82 5.75 29.27
C ASP A 209 -16.56 7.04 29.71
N GLY A 210 -17.72 7.29 29.10
CA GLY A 210 -18.58 8.44 29.36
C GLY A 210 -18.06 9.81 28.88
N PRO A 211 -18.80 10.89 29.15
CA PRO A 211 -18.51 12.24 28.62
C PRO A 211 -17.44 13.00 29.42
N ARG A 212 -16.91 12.41 30.49
CA ARG A 212 -15.88 13.07 31.34
C ARG A 212 -14.54 13.13 30.59
N ARG A 213 -13.59 13.93 31.09
CA ARG A 213 -12.23 14.09 30.54
C ARG A 213 -12.17 14.60 29.08
N GLY A 214 -13.19 15.35 28.65
CA GLY A 214 -13.29 15.89 27.28
C GLY A 214 -14.04 15.00 26.29
N GLY A 215 -14.51 13.83 26.73
CA GLY A 215 -15.21 12.85 25.90
C GLY A 215 -14.32 11.66 25.52
N THR A 216 -14.89 10.47 25.53
CA THR A 216 -14.17 9.19 25.29
C THR A 216 -14.88 8.34 24.23
N CYS A 217 -15.54 8.99 23.28
CA CYS A 217 -16.15 8.32 22.12
C CYS A 217 -15.08 7.59 21.30
N ASP A 218 -15.45 6.47 20.70
CA ASP A 218 -14.61 5.68 19.79
C ASP A 218 -13.22 5.35 20.36
N ILE A 219 -13.16 5.07 21.67
CA ILE A 219 -11.92 4.87 22.42
C ILE A 219 -11.44 3.42 22.42
N SER A 220 -12.32 2.44 22.14
CA SER A 220 -12.00 1.02 22.25
C SER A 220 -11.04 0.55 21.15
N ALA A 221 -10.44 -0.63 21.31
CA ALA A 221 -9.59 -1.19 20.25
C ALA A 221 -10.44 -1.65 19.04
N TRP A 222 -11.70 -2.05 19.28
CA TRP A 222 -12.67 -2.31 18.23
C TRP A 222 -13.01 -1.06 17.40
N ASP A 223 -13.09 0.12 18.02
CA ASP A 223 -13.37 1.37 17.30
C ASP A 223 -12.24 1.74 16.33
N ALA A 224 -10.99 1.44 16.69
CA ALA A 224 -9.85 1.58 15.78
C ALA A 224 -9.93 0.62 14.59
N PHE A 225 -10.36 -0.63 14.80
CA PHE A 225 -10.67 -1.57 13.72
C PHE A 225 -11.79 -1.03 12.83
N TYR A 226 -12.90 -0.56 13.42
CA TYR A 226 -14.03 0.03 12.69
C TYR A 226 -13.57 1.19 11.81
N LEU A 227 -12.78 2.12 12.35
CA LEU A 227 -12.23 3.25 11.58
C LEU A 227 -11.31 2.79 10.45
N ALA A 228 -10.47 1.79 10.69
CA ALA A 228 -9.56 1.24 9.69
C ALA A 228 -10.31 0.57 8.53
N VAL A 229 -11.45 -0.08 8.77
CA VAL A 229 -12.28 -0.68 7.71
C VAL A 229 -12.79 0.39 6.73
N PHE A 230 -13.22 1.57 7.21
CA PHE A 230 -13.61 2.64 6.28
C PHE A 230 -12.47 3.08 5.39
N LEU A 231 -11.26 3.12 5.94
CA LEU A 231 -10.10 3.59 5.21
C LEU A 231 -9.60 2.53 4.25
N ASP A 232 -9.58 1.26 4.60
CA ASP A 232 -9.25 0.18 3.64
C ASP A 232 -10.23 0.16 2.46
N VAL A 233 -11.53 0.30 2.72
CA VAL A 233 -12.55 0.35 1.67
C VAL A 233 -12.42 1.62 0.81
N LYS A 234 -12.09 2.77 1.41
CA LYS A 234 -11.87 4.04 0.67
C LYS A 234 -10.53 4.08 -0.05
N TYR A 235 -9.49 3.43 0.49
CA TYR A 235 -8.15 3.39 -0.06
C TYR A 235 -7.93 2.23 -1.03
N HIS A 236 -9.00 1.51 -1.39
CA HIS A 236 -9.01 0.59 -2.52
C HIS A 236 -8.87 1.29 -3.89
N TRP A 237 -8.10 2.39 -3.95
CA TRP A 237 -7.53 3.01 -5.15
C TRP A 237 -6.82 1.96 -6.01
N MET A 238 -6.31 0.88 -5.41
CA MET A 238 -5.70 -0.22 -6.14
C MET A 238 -6.63 -0.82 -7.20
N GLY A 239 -7.94 -0.92 -6.90
CA GLY A 239 -8.95 -1.40 -7.84
C GLY A 239 -9.26 -0.39 -8.95
N TYR A 240 -9.31 0.91 -8.61
CA TYR A 240 -9.49 1.98 -9.60
C TYR A 240 -8.28 2.13 -10.52
N PHE A 241 -7.06 2.00 -9.99
CA PHE A 241 -5.82 2.16 -10.74
C PHE A 241 -5.61 1.05 -11.79
N LEU A 242 -5.93 -0.21 -11.47
CA LEU A 242 -5.87 -1.26 -12.50
C LEU A 242 -6.96 -1.05 -13.57
N LEU A 243 -8.14 -0.58 -13.17
CA LEU A 243 -9.21 -0.17 -14.10
C LEU A 243 -8.73 0.96 -15.01
N VAL A 244 -8.04 1.97 -14.49
CA VAL A 244 -7.49 3.11 -15.24
C VAL A 244 -6.33 2.68 -16.15
N LEU A 245 -5.41 1.84 -15.68
CA LEU A 245 -4.31 1.32 -16.50
C LEU A 245 -4.77 0.42 -17.65
N GLU A 246 -5.73 -0.48 -17.40
CA GLU A 246 -6.28 -1.32 -18.46
C GLU A 246 -7.15 -0.48 -19.42
N THR A 247 -7.95 0.47 -18.92
CA THR A 247 -8.76 1.34 -19.81
C THR A 247 -7.92 2.29 -20.66
N HIS A 248 -6.77 2.79 -20.19
CA HIS A 248 -5.89 3.63 -21.03
C HIS A 248 -5.18 2.83 -22.14
N HIS A 249 -4.89 1.55 -21.93
CA HIS A 249 -4.36 0.68 -23.00
C HIS A 249 -5.46 0.16 -23.94
N ILE A 250 -6.69 -0.03 -23.45
CA ILE A 250 -7.84 -0.48 -24.27
C ILE A 250 -8.45 0.65 -25.11
N MET A 251 -8.42 1.91 -24.65
CA MET A 251 -8.93 3.06 -25.43
C MET A 251 -7.90 3.68 -26.39
N ALA A 252 -6.69 3.12 -26.48
CA ALA A 252 -5.65 3.54 -27.41
C ALA A 252 -5.64 2.72 -28.72
N GLU A 253 -6.57 1.78 -28.90
CA GLU A 253 -6.87 1.10 -30.18
C GLU A 253 -8.14 1.65 -30.84
#